data_AF-A0A6J8A036-F1
#
_entry.id   AF-A0A6J8A036-F1
#
_cell.length_a   1.000
_cell.length_b   1.000
_cell.length_c   1.000
_cell.angle_alpha   90.00
_cell.angle_beta   90.00
_cell.angle_gamma   90.00
#
_symmetry.space_group_name_H-M   'P 1'
#
loop_
_entity.id
_entity.type
_entity.pdbx_description
1 polymer ?
#
loop_
_entity_poly.entity_id
_entity_poly.type
_entity_poly.pdbx_seq_one_letter_code
_entity_poly.pdbx_strand_id
1 'polypeptide(L)'
;MRKCKKYFQSAYCDIVFVDATYKLNDFRMPLYVIMIEDSLGQSEVAAICLLNSEERPVLQRLMKCFQKHNPDFSGIKVVMADKDIVERDVFKEAFPDASLLICKFHVLRTFNREITTEKMGISSAQRYVALEIIQKLVHSTSEEDYKANLKLIQTTCPRQILNYIETNWHEIRNEWILGLNYFEGSLMNTTNNGIESFN
;
A
#
# COMPACT_ATOMS: atom_id res chain seq x y z
N MET A 1 -4.68 20.00 28.10
CA MET A 1 -4.68 19.68 26.65
C MET A 1 -3.36 20.15 26.07
N ARG A 2 -2.41 19.24 25.80
CA ARG A 2 -1.13 19.61 25.17
C ARG A 2 -1.44 20.00 23.72
N LYS A 3 -1.11 21.24 23.35
CA LYS A 3 -1.15 21.70 21.96
C LYS A 3 -0.20 20.79 21.15
N CYS A 4 -0.73 20.03 20.19
CA CYS A 4 0.09 19.44 19.14
C CYS A 4 0.96 20.56 18.56
N LYS A 5 2.27 20.34 18.56
CA LYS A 5 3.27 21.33 18.13
C LYS A 5 2.98 21.74 16.68
N LYS A 6 3.16 23.03 16.44
CA LYS A 6 3.05 23.74 15.15
C LYS A 6 4.13 23.28 14.15
N TYR A 7 4.03 22.08 13.57
CA TYR A 7 4.84 21.69 12.40
C TYR A 7 4.01 21.50 11.12
N PHE A 8 2.68 21.40 11.26
CA PHE A 8 1.72 21.22 10.17
C PHE A 8 1.61 22.36 9.13
N GLN A 9 2.30 23.50 9.30
CA GLN A 9 1.97 24.72 8.54
C GLN A 9 2.96 25.11 7.43
N SER A 10 4.00 24.34 7.14
CA SER A 10 4.89 24.70 6.01
C SER A 10 5.56 23.56 5.25
N ALA A 11 5.42 22.32 5.70
CA ALA A 11 5.94 21.16 4.97
C ALA A 11 4.77 20.50 4.26
N TYR A 12 4.72 20.62 2.94
CA TYR A 12 3.71 19.97 2.11
C TYR A 12 3.81 18.46 2.35
N CYS A 13 2.76 17.87 2.92
CA CYS A 13 2.65 16.42 3.08
C CYS A 13 2.24 15.85 1.72
N ASP A 14 3.20 15.22 1.03
CA ASP A 14 2.98 14.72 -0.33
C ASP A 14 2.36 13.31 -0.31
N ILE A 15 2.59 12.54 0.75
CA ILE A 15 2.21 11.13 0.85
C ILE A 15 1.46 10.87 2.16
N VAL A 16 0.37 10.11 2.06
CA VAL A 16 -0.33 9.51 3.20
C VAL A 16 -0.24 7.99 3.11
N PHE A 17 0.16 7.35 4.20
CA PHE A 17 0.08 5.93 4.42
C PHE A 17 -1.11 5.62 5.32
N VAL A 18 -1.95 4.68 4.91
CA VAL A 18 -3.07 4.18 5.71
C VAL A 18 -2.91 2.68 5.85
N ASP A 19 -2.89 2.19 7.09
CA ASP A 19 -2.86 0.76 7.38
C ASP A 19 -3.74 0.40 8.56
N ALA A 20 -4.31 -0.80 8.51
CA ALA A 20 -5.14 -1.37 9.56
C ALA A 20 -4.38 -2.50 10.26
N THR A 21 -4.21 -2.38 11.58
CA THR A 21 -3.65 -3.45 12.40
C THR A 21 -4.73 -4.12 13.24
N TYR A 22 -4.60 -5.44 13.41
CA TYR A 22 -5.59 -6.30 14.03
C TYR A 22 -5.00 -6.97 15.28
N LYS A 23 -5.88 -7.61 16.08
CA LYS A 23 -5.51 -8.43 17.25
C LYS A 23 -4.86 -7.65 18.41
N LEU A 24 -5.06 -6.33 18.46
CA LEU A 24 -4.58 -5.48 19.55
C LEU A 24 -5.56 -5.37 20.73
N ASN A 25 -6.77 -5.91 20.59
CA ASN A 25 -7.80 -5.87 21.61
C ASN A 25 -8.68 -7.14 21.57
N ASP A 26 -9.30 -7.45 22.70
CA ASP A 26 -10.17 -8.63 22.87
C ASP A 26 -11.44 -8.59 22.01
N PHE A 27 -11.84 -7.41 21.56
CA PHE A 27 -13.03 -7.19 20.74
C PHE A 27 -12.75 -7.33 19.23
N ARG A 28 -11.49 -7.62 18.84
CA ARG A 28 -11.05 -7.74 17.44
C ARG A 28 -11.37 -6.52 16.58
N MET A 29 -11.44 -5.34 17.21
CA MET A 29 -11.65 -4.07 16.52
C MET A 29 -10.38 -3.68 15.75
N PRO A 30 -10.48 -3.30 14.48
CA PRO A 30 -9.35 -2.80 13.70
C PRO A 30 -8.87 -1.44 14.20
N LEU A 31 -7.55 -1.29 14.30
CA LEU A 31 -6.89 -0.03 14.60
C LEU A 31 -6.27 0.53 13.31
N TYR A 32 -6.83 1.62 12.80
CA TYR A 32 -6.25 2.34 11.67
C TYR A 32 -5.18 3.31 12.15
N VAL A 33 -4.04 3.26 11.50
CA VAL A 33 -2.96 4.23 11.64
C VAL A 33 -2.90 5.01 10.33
N ILE A 34 -2.90 6.34 10.43
CA ILE A 34 -2.69 7.23 9.30
C ILE A 34 -1.39 7.97 9.57
N MET A 35 -0.40 7.70 8.73
CA MET A 35 0.92 8.32 8.77
C MET A 35 1.05 9.25 7.55
N ILE A 36 1.63 10.42 7.75
CA ILE A 36 1.92 11.37 6.67
C ILE A 36 3.43 11.43 6.50
N GLU A 37 3.89 11.69 5.28
CA GLU A 37 5.27 11.99 4.99
C GLU A 37 5.40 13.32 4.24
N ASP A 38 6.32 14.14 4.72
CA ASP A 38 6.61 15.44 4.14
C ASP A 38 7.58 15.37 2.97
N SER A 39 7.79 16.52 2.31
CA SER A 39 8.69 16.63 1.17
C SER A 39 10.17 16.36 1.51
N LEU A 40 10.52 16.18 2.78
CA LEU A 40 11.87 15.86 3.26
C LEU A 40 12.00 14.38 3.65
N GLY A 41 10.97 13.56 3.43
CA GLY A 41 10.92 12.15 3.80
C GLY A 41 10.75 11.92 5.30
N GLN A 42 10.27 12.92 6.06
CA GLN A 42 9.97 12.76 7.47
C GLN A 42 8.54 12.27 7.64
N SER A 43 8.41 11.09 8.25
CA SER A 43 7.13 10.47 8.55
C SER A 43 6.65 10.81 9.96
N GLU A 44 5.37 11.14 10.12
CA GLU A 44 4.71 11.31 11.42
C GLU A 44 3.32 10.69 11.46
N VAL A 45 2.89 10.21 12.63
CA VAL A 45 1.53 9.69 12.82
C VAL A 45 0.55 10.85 12.91
N ALA A 46 -0.27 11.02 11.88
CA ALA A 46 -1.28 12.07 11.79
C ALA A 46 -2.59 11.69 12.49
N ALA A 47 -2.95 10.40 12.49
CA ALA A 47 -4.12 9.90 13.22
C ALA A 47 -3.99 8.44 13.61
N ILE A 48 -4.64 8.09 14.72
CA ILE A 48 -4.88 6.70 15.14
C ILE A 48 -6.37 6.58 15.44
N CYS A 49 -7.03 5.58 14.88
CA CYS A 49 -8.47 5.41 14.96
C CYS A 49 -8.86 3.96 15.20
N LEU A 50 -9.53 3.70 16.32
CA LEU A 50 -10.11 2.40 16.61
C LEU A 50 -11.51 2.34 16.01
N LEU A 51 -11.74 1.44 15.06
CA LEU A 51 -13.03 1.29 14.38
C LEU A 51 -13.76 0.05 14.86
N ASN A 52 -15.09 0.07 14.83
CA ASN A 52 -15.91 -1.10 15.17
C ASN A 52 -16.12 -2.07 13.98
N SER A 53 -15.87 -1.62 12.76
CA SER A 53 -15.94 -2.39 11.51
C SER A 53 -15.22 -1.63 10.39
N GLU A 54 -14.92 -2.33 9.29
CA GLU A 54 -14.28 -1.78 8.08
C GLU A 54 -15.31 -1.58 6.96
N GLU A 55 -16.58 -1.42 7.34
CA GLU A 55 -17.64 -1.14 6.37
C GLU A 55 -17.50 0.30 5.82
N ARG A 56 -17.88 0.47 4.55
CA ARG A 56 -17.80 1.75 3.83
C ARG A 56 -18.28 2.96 4.64
N PRO A 57 -19.44 2.95 5.34
CA PRO A 57 -19.90 4.12 6.10
C PRO A 57 -18.99 4.48 7.28
N VAL A 58 -18.31 3.50 7.87
CA VAL A 58 -17.37 3.72 8.99
C VAL A 58 -16.06 4.29 8.47
N LEU A 59 -15.53 3.74 7.37
CA LEU A 59 -14.34 4.28 6.70
C LEU A 59 -14.56 5.71 6.16
N GLN A 60 -15.74 6.00 5.61
CA GLN A 60 -16.10 7.36 5.20
C GLN A 60 -16.13 8.34 6.39
N ARG A 61 -16.60 7.90 7.56
CA ARG A 61 -16.56 8.72 8.79
C ARG A 61 -15.12 8.93 9.28
N LEU A 62 -14.28 7.89 9.20
CA LEU A 62 -12.85 7.99 9.50
C LEU A 62 -12.21 9.09 8.64
N MET A 63 -12.37 9.02 7.31
CA MET A 63 -11.79 10.00 6.39
C MET A 63 -12.33 11.41 6.60
N LYS A 64 -13.65 11.57 6.81
CA LYS A 64 -14.25 12.88 7.13
C LYS A 64 -13.69 13.46 8.44
N CYS A 65 -13.47 12.61 9.45
CA CYS A 65 -12.86 13.03 10.70
C CYS A 65 -11.41 13.48 10.48
N PHE A 66 -10.64 12.71 9.71
CA PHE A 66 -9.27 13.06 9.35
C PHE A 66 -9.19 14.42 8.64
N GLN A 67 -9.97 14.63 7.58
CA GLN A 67 -10.00 15.89 6.82
C GLN A 67 -10.41 17.09 7.67
N LYS A 68 -11.40 16.90 8.56
CA LYS A 68 -11.86 17.96 9.48
C LYS A 68 -10.73 18.46 10.40
N HIS A 69 -9.83 17.58 10.81
CA HIS A 69 -8.73 17.93 11.73
C HIS A 69 -7.42 18.27 11.01
N ASN A 70 -7.33 18.00 9.71
CA ASN A 70 -6.15 18.25 8.88
C ASN A 70 -6.58 19.05 7.64
N PRO A 71 -6.90 20.35 7.76
CA PRO A 71 -7.51 21.14 6.67
C PRO A 71 -6.63 21.25 5.42
N ASP A 72 -5.32 21.08 5.56
CA ASP A 72 -4.35 21.11 4.45
C ASP A 72 -4.27 19.76 3.68
N PHE A 73 -5.22 18.85 3.90
CA PHE A 73 -5.28 17.53 3.24
C PHE A 73 -5.35 17.61 1.71
N SER A 74 -5.77 18.75 1.14
CA SER A 74 -5.78 18.97 -0.31
C SER A 74 -4.37 18.97 -0.94
N GLY A 75 -3.31 19.09 -0.13
CA GLY A 75 -1.93 18.97 -0.59
C GLY A 75 -1.46 17.53 -0.82
N ILE A 76 -2.23 16.53 -0.38
CA ILE A 76 -1.86 15.11 -0.51
C ILE A 76 -1.88 14.70 -1.98
N LYS A 77 -0.75 14.23 -2.49
CA LYS A 77 -0.59 13.79 -3.89
C LYS A 77 -0.69 12.28 -4.03
N VAL A 78 -0.34 11.54 -2.98
CA VAL A 78 -0.30 10.08 -2.99
C VAL A 78 -0.95 9.54 -1.73
N VAL A 79 -1.82 8.56 -1.89
CA VAL A 79 -2.33 7.73 -0.79
C VAL A 79 -1.84 6.31 -1.02
N MET A 80 -1.14 5.74 -0.05
CA MET A 80 -0.66 4.36 -0.08
C MET A 80 -1.43 3.53 0.95
N ALA A 81 -2.11 2.49 0.48
CA ALA A 81 -2.97 1.61 1.27
C ALA A 81 -2.79 0.14 0.88
N ASP A 82 -3.44 -0.79 1.60
CA ASP A 82 -3.54 -2.18 1.17
C ASP A 82 -4.44 -2.32 -0.08
N LYS A 83 -4.46 -3.51 -0.68
CA LYS A 83 -5.30 -3.89 -1.81
C LYS A 83 -6.70 -4.34 -1.33
N ASP A 84 -7.34 -3.54 -0.48
CA ASP A 84 -8.75 -3.71 -0.13
C ASP A 84 -9.64 -2.82 -1.01
N ILE A 85 -10.66 -3.40 -1.64
CA ILE A 85 -11.50 -2.67 -2.61
C ILE A 85 -12.31 -1.58 -1.91
N VAL A 86 -12.87 -1.87 -0.74
CA VAL A 86 -13.77 -0.95 -0.03
C VAL A 86 -13.00 0.23 0.52
N GLU A 87 -11.85 -0.03 1.15
CA GLU A 87 -10.96 1.03 1.63
C GLU A 87 -10.50 1.93 0.50
N ARG A 88 -10.03 1.33 -0.59
CA ARG A 88 -9.49 2.07 -1.74
C ARG A 88 -10.55 2.95 -2.39
N ASP A 89 -11.78 2.45 -2.54
CA ASP A 89 -12.89 3.26 -3.05
C ASP A 89 -13.17 4.46 -2.13
N VAL A 90 -13.18 4.26 -0.81
CA VAL A 90 -13.38 5.35 0.16
C VAL A 90 -12.23 6.36 0.14
N PHE A 91 -10.99 5.91 0.02
CA PHE A 91 -9.83 6.80 -0.04
C PHE A 91 -9.81 7.60 -1.34
N LYS A 92 -10.22 7.00 -2.46
CA LYS A 92 -10.37 7.70 -3.74
C LYS A 92 -11.47 8.76 -3.69
N GLU A 93 -12.57 8.51 -2.98
CA GLU A 93 -13.60 9.52 -2.71
C GLU A 93 -13.10 10.66 -1.81
N ALA A 94 -12.27 10.33 -0.81
CA ALA A 94 -11.73 11.30 0.13
C ALA A 94 -10.62 12.16 -0.51
N PHE A 95 -9.81 11.60 -1.40
CA PHE A 95 -8.66 12.25 -2.03
C PHE A 95 -8.73 12.09 -3.56
N PRO A 96 -9.69 12.75 -4.23
CA PRO A 96 -9.96 12.53 -5.65
C PRO A 96 -8.80 12.93 -6.57
N ASP A 97 -7.98 13.89 -6.14
CA ASP A 97 -6.82 14.38 -6.88
C ASP A 97 -5.53 13.61 -6.57
N ALA A 98 -5.56 12.69 -5.58
CA ALA A 98 -4.41 11.91 -5.19
C ALA A 98 -4.32 10.58 -5.98
N SER A 99 -3.09 10.17 -6.27
CA SER A 99 -2.82 8.83 -6.80
C SER A 99 -2.91 7.79 -5.70
N LEU A 100 -3.66 6.72 -5.93
CA LEU A 100 -3.83 5.64 -4.96
C LEU A 100 -2.91 4.47 -5.29
N LEU A 101 -1.92 4.23 -4.43
CA LEU A 101 -0.91 3.20 -4.60
C LEU A 101 -1.10 2.05 -3.61
N ILE A 102 -0.54 0.89 -3.95
CA ILE A 102 -0.47 -0.27 -3.07
C ILE A 102 0.98 -0.40 -2.62
N CYS A 103 1.19 -0.61 -1.31
CA CYS A 103 2.54 -0.75 -0.82
C CYS A 103 3.21 -2.05 -1.31
N LYS A 104 4.51 -1.97 -1.66
CA LYS A 104 5.36 -3.13 -1.94
C LYS A 104 5.36 -4.17 -0.83
N PHE A 105 5.31 -3.74 0.43
CA PHE A 105 5.23 -4.67 1.56
C PHE A 105 3.97 -5.53 1.48
N HIS A 106 2.80 -4.90 1.34
CA HIS A 106 1.52 -5.58 1.16
C HIS A 106 1.46 -6.45 -0.09
N VAL A 107 2.06 -6.00 -1.20
CA VAL A 107 2.19 -6.77 -2.44
C VAL A 107 3.00 -8.05 -2.19
N LEU A 108 4.20 -7.94 -1.62
CA LEU A 108 5.08 -9.08 -1.33
C LEU A 108 4.47 -10.03 -0.30
N ARG A 109 3.83 -9.49 0.74
CA ARG A 109 3.11 -10.27 1.74
C ARG A 109 1.96 -11.05 1.12
N THR A 110 1.19 -10.42 0.24
CA THR A 110 0.09 -11.08 -0.48
C THR A 110 0.62 -12.16 -1.41
N PHE A 111 1.69 -11.91 -2.18
CA PHE A 111 2.32 -12.95 -2.99
C PHE A 111 2.79 -14.14 -2.15
N ASN A 112 3.40 -13.90 -0.98
CA ASN A 112 3.80 -14.97 -0.07
C ASN A 112 2.64 -15.82 0.45
N ARG A 113 1.48 -15.18 0.70
CA ARG A 113 0.25 -15.82 1.22
C ARG A 113 -0.52 -16.58 0.14
N GLU A 114 -0.51 -16.11 -1.11
CA GLU A 114 -1.27 -16.72 -2.20
C GLU A 114 -0.45 -17.77 -2.97
N ILE A 115 0.86 -17.56 -3.10
CA ILE A 115 1.75 -18.51 -3.77
C ILE A 115 2.26 -19.52 -2.75
N THR A 116 1.42 -20.51 -2.46
CA THR A 116 1.77 -21.64 -1.59
C THR A 116 1.75 -22.95 -2.38
N THR A 117 2.46 -23.95 -1.85
CA THR A 117 2.49 -25.31 -2.43
C THR A 117 1.08 -25.90 -2.51
N GLU A 118 0.27 -25.68 -1.48
CA GLU A 118 -1.12 -26.17 -1.38
C GLU A 118 -2.06 -25.48 -2.35
N LYS A 119 -2.09 -24.14 -2.40
CA LYS A 119 -3.01 -23.38 -3.25
C LYS A 119 -2.70 -23.56 -4.74
N MET A 120 -1.42 -23.66 -5.08
CA MET A 120 -0.96 -23.65 -6.47
C MET A 120 -0.59 -25.04 -7.01
N GLY A 121 -0.53 -26.08 -6.14
CA GLY A 121 -0.10 -27.41 -6.53
C GLY A 121 1.36 -27.47 -7.02
N ILE A 122 2.24 -26.68 -6.40
CA ILE A 122 3.67 -26.55 -6.78
C ILE A 122 4.59 -27.12 -5.71
N SER A 123 5.82 -27.47 -6.09
CA SER A 123 6.86 -27.86 -5.15
C SER A 123 7.43 -26.68 -4.36
N SER A 124 8.03 -26.94 -3.20
CA SER A 124 8.72 -25.92 -2.40
C SER A 124 9.86 -25.23 -3.15
N ALA A 125 10.58 -25.98 -4.01
CA ALA A 125 11.64 -25.42 -4.84
C ALA A 125 11.09 -24.45 -5.91
N GLN A 126 9.99 -24.82 -6.58
CA GLN A 126 9.31 -23.92 -7.52
C GLN A 126 8.78 -22.67 -6.84
N ARG A 127 8.21 -22.82 -5.62
CA ARG A 127 7.77 -21.67 -4.81
C ARG A 127 8.93 -20.73 -4.50
N TYR A 128 10.07 -21.28 -4.04
CA TYR A 128 11.26 -20.49 -3.72
C TYR A 128 11.72 -19.65 -4.92
N VAL A 129 11.93 -20.31 -6.07
CA VAL A 129 12.35 -19.64 -7.31
C VAL A 129 11.34 -18.59 -7.76
N ALA A 130 10.04 -18.88 -7.68
CA ALA A 130 9.00 -17.94 -8.05
C ALA A 130 9.01 -16.68 -7.17
N LEU A 131 9.17 -16.82 -5.86
CA LEU A 131 9.20 -15.68 -4.94
C LEU A 131 10.46 -14.82 -5.14
N GLU A 132 11.61 -15.40 -5.46
CA GLU A 132 12.81 -14.61 -5.82
C GLU A 132 12.58 -13.78 -7.09
N ILE A 133 11.92 -14.33 -8.11
CA ILE A 133 11.63 -13.60 -9.35
C ILE A 133 10.55 -12.53 -9.11
N ILE A 134 9.52 -12.84 -8.31
CA ILE A 134 8.47 -11.88 -7.95
C ILE A 134 9.05 -10.72 -7.14
N GLN A 135 10.04 -10.96 -6.28
CA GLN A 135 10.74 -9.87 -5.61
C GLN A 135 11.38 -8.92 -6.62
N LYS A 136 12.01 -9.42 -7.69
CA LYS A 136 12.53 -8.58 -8.78
C LYS A 136 11.42 -7.84 -9.52
N LEU A 137 10.30 -8.51 -9.80
CA LEU A 137 9.12 -7.94 -10.45
C LEU A 137 8.55 -6.74 -9.66
N VAL A 138 8.42 -6.86 -8.34
CA VAL A 138 7.92 -5.79 -7.46
C VAL A 138 8.89 -4.62 -7.36
N HIS A 139 10.18 -4.90 -7.54
CA HIS A 139 11.23 -3.89 -7.53
C HIS A 139 11.54 -3.31 -8.90
N SER A 140 10.74 -3.64 -9.93
CA SER A 140 11.00 -3.14 -11.27
C SER A 140 10.96 -1.61 -11.33
N THR A 141 11.92 -1.04 -12.07
CA THR A 141 12.11 0.42 -12.16
C THR A 141 11.59 1.02 -13.46
N SER A 142 11.20 0.20 -14.43
CA SER A 142 10.59 0.62 -15.69
C SER A 142 9.64 -0.45 -16.24
N GLU A 143 8.87 -0.10 -17.27
CA GLU A 143 7.94 -1.03 -17.93
C GLU A 143 8.70 -2.14 -18.66
N GLU A 144 9.88 -1.83 -19.19
CA GLU A 144 10.78 -2.78 -19.84
C GLU A 144 11.32 -3.79 -18.84
N ASP A 145 11.76 -3.33 -17.66
CA ASP A 145 12.23 -4.19 -16.58
C ASP A 145 11.10 -5.07 -16.04
N TYR A 146 9.90 -4.49 -15.86
CA TYR A 146 8.71 -5.26 -15.48
C TYR A 146 8.41 -6.38 -16.49
N LYS A 147 8.38 -6.05 -17.79
CA LYS A 147 8.14 -7.03 -18.87
C LYS A 147 9.21 -8.11 -18.92
N ALA A 148 10.49 -7.75 -18.67
CA ALA A 148 11.58 -8.72 -18.60
C ALA A 148 11.41 -9.70 -17.43
N ASN A 149 11.07 -9.19 -16.25
CA ASN A 149 10.80 -10.02 -15.07
C ASN A 149 9.53 -10.88 -15.23
N LEU A 150 8.48 -10.34 -15.85
CA LEU A 150 7.26 -11.11 -16.16
C LEU A 150 7.55 -12.24 -17.16
N LYS A 151 8.39 -11.98 -18.17
CA LYS A 151 8.86 -13.01 -19.10
C LYS A 151 9.68 -14.09 -18.38
N LEU A 152 10.50 -13.72 -17.41
CA LEU A 152 11.25 -14.67 -16.59
C LEU A 152 10.31 -15.59 -15.78
N ILE A 153 9.21 -15.04 -15.24
CA ILE A 153 8.17 -15.85 -14.59
C ILE A 153 7.54 -16.81 -15.60
N GLN A 154 7.19 -16.31 -16.80
CA GLN A 154 6.59 -17.13 -17.85
C GLN A 154 7.48 -18.31 -18.29
N THR A 155 8.80 -18.14 -18.33
CA THR A 155 9.73 -19.19 -18.77
C THR A 155 10.16 -20.15 -17.66
N THR A 156 10.19 -19.68 -16.41
CA THR A 156 10.83 -20.42 -15.30
C THR A 156 9.81 -20.97 -14.30
N CYS A 157 8.66 -20.33 -14.14
CA CYS A 157 7.68 -20.69 -13.12
C CYS A 157 6.52 -21.52 -13.68
N PRO A 158 5.85 -22.33 -12.84
CA PRO A 158 4.60 -22.99 -13.21
C PRO A 158 3.53 -21.99 -13.67
N ARG A 159 2.74 -22.39 -14.68
CA ARG A 159 1.77 -21.51 -15.34
C ARG A 159 0.70 -20.94 -14.40
N GLN A 160 0.38 -21.65 -13.32
CA GLN A 160 -0.55 -21.21 -12.29
C GLN A 160 -0.13 -19.86 -11.67
N ILE A 161 1.18 -19.66 -11.48
CA ILE A 161 1.73 -18.43 -10.90
C ILE A 161 1.57 -17.26 -11.88
N LEU A 162 1.89 -17.49 -13.15
CA LEU A 162 1.69 -16.49 -14.20
C LEU A 162 0.21 -16.10 -14.31
N ASN A 163 -0.69 -17.08 -14.38
CA ASN A 163 -2.14 -16.83 -14.44
C ASN A 163 -2.62 -16.00 -13.24
N TYR A 164 -2.13 -16.30 -12.04
CA TYR A 164 -2.46 -15.53 -10.83
C TYR A 164 -2.01 -14.06 -10.94
N ILE A 165 -0.79 -13.82 -11.42
CA ILE A 165 -0.25 -12.45 -11.62
C ILE A 165 -1.06 -11.71 -12.69
N GLU A 166 -1.31 -12.33 -13.84
CA GLU A 166 -2.08 -11.73 -14.95
C GLU A 166 -3.49 -11.36 -14.50
N THR A 167 -4.16 -12.25 -13.77
CA THR A 167 -5.54 -12.04 -13.32
C THR A 167 -5.67 -10.97 -12.24
N ASN A 168 -4.72 -10.92 -11.30
CA ASN A 168 -4.90 -10.15 -10.06
C ASN A 168 -4.03 -8.89 -9.98
N TRP A 169 -2.95 -8.79 -10.73
CA TRP A 169 -1.91 -7.77 -10.51
C TRP A 169 -1.47 -7.03 -11.78
N HIS A 170 -1.53 -7.67 -12.95
CA HIS A 170 -0.97 -7.10 -14.18
C HIS A 170 -1.69 -5.83 -14.67
N GLU A 171 -3.02 -5.83 -14.65
CA GLU A 171 -3.84 -4.69 -15.09
C GLU A 171 -3.65 -3.46 -14.18
N ILE A 172 -3.38 -3.69 -12.90
CA ILE A 172 -3.17 -2.63 -11.89
C ILE A 172 -1.68 -2.39 -11.57
N ARG A 173 -0.76 -2.84 -12.44
CA ARG A 173 0.70 -2.79 -12.18
C ARG A 173 1.25 -1.40 -11.90
N ASN A 174 0.66 -0.39 -12.52
CA ASN A 174 0.99 1.00 -12.22
C ASN A 174 0.75 1.32 -10.74
N GLU A 175 -0.31 0.79 -10.12
CA GLU A 175 -0.64 1.08 -8.71
C GLU A 175 0.37 0.51 -7.70
N TRP A 176 1.21 -0.45 -8.07
CA TRP A 176 2.16 -1.11 -7.13
C TRP A 176 3.61 -1.16 -7.61
N ILE A 177 3.89 -0.79 -8.86
CA ILE A 177 5.25 -0.65 -9.39
C ILE A 177 5.58 0.83 -9.51
N LEU A 178 6.26 1.33 -8.50
CA LEU A 178 6.59 2.75 -8.39
C LEU A 178 7.49 3.25 -9.52
N GLY A 179 8.30 2.38 -10.14
CA GLY A 179 9.08 2.73 -11.34
C GLY A 179 8.21 3.14 -12.53
N LEU A 180 6.96 2.68 -12.60
CA LEU A 180 6.01 3.05 -13.65
C LEU A 180 5.26 4.34 -13.33
N ASN A 181 5.09 4.62 -12.04
CA ASN A 181 4.50 5.85 -11.53
C ASN A 181 5.62 6.80 -11.12
N TYR A 182 6.26 7.41 -12.12
CA TYR A 182 7.18 8.52 -11.91
C TYR A 182 6.40 9.75 -11.42
N PHE A 183 5.98 9.74 -10.16
CA PHE A 183 5.52 10.93 -9.49
C PHE A 183 6.73 11.53 -8.76
N GLU A 184 7.13 12.74 -9.19
CA GLU A 184 8.14 13.59 -8.54
C GLU A 184 7.83 13.85 -7.05
N GLY A 185 6.61 13.52 -6.59
CA GLY A 185 6.17 13.62 -5.20
C GLY A 185 6.29 12.34 -4.36
N SER A 186 6.74 11.20 -4.91
CA SER A 186 6.97 9.99 -4.09
C SER A 186 8.33 9.96 -3.39
N LEU A 187 9.21 10.94 -3.66
CA LEU A 187 10.57 11.08 -3.09
C LEU A 187 11.43 9.81 -3.09
N MET A 188 11.16 8.85 -3.98
CA MET A 188 11.73 7.50 -3.92
C MET A 188 11.42 6.72 -2.64
N ASN A 189 10.44 7.13 -1.84
CA ASN A 189 9.97 6.33 -0.74
C ASN A 189 9.15 5.16 -1.28
N THR A 190 9.85 4.04 -1.49
CA THR A 190 9.29 2.86 -2.13
C THR A 190 8.65 1.87 -1.16
N THR A 191 8.63 2.22 0.12
CA THR A 191 8.29 1.32 1.21
C THR A 191 7.52 2.06 2.28
N ASN A 192 6.41 1.50 2.76
CA ASN A 192 5.71 2.01 3.94
C ASN A 192 6.37 1.55 5.25
N ASN A 193 7.69 1.32 5.26
CA ASN A 193 8.41 0.74 6.40
C ASN A 193 8.14 1.49 7.72
N GLY A 194 7.89 2.79 7.65
CA GLY A 194 7.50 3.60 8.82
C GLY A 194 6.21 3.11 9.47
N ILE A 195 5.14 2.90 8.69
CA ILE A 195 3.85 2.43 9.22
C ILE A 195 3.90 0.94 9.58
N GLU A 196 4.59 0.12 8.80
CA GLU A 196 4.69 -1.32 9.07
C GLU A 196 5.56 -1.63 10.28
N SER A 197 6.60 -0.85 10.55
CA SER A 197 7.41 -1.00 11.78
C SER A 197 6.71 -0.46 13.02
N PHE A 198 5.69 0.40 12.82
CA PHE A 198 4.85 0.90 13.90
C PHE A 198 3.79 -0.14 14.31
N ASN A 199 3.31 -0.94 13.36
CA ASN A 199 2.29 -1.97 13.56
C ASN A 199 2.86 -3.28 14.13
#